data_AF-A0A1F3GD73-F1
#
_entry.id   AF-A0A1F3GD73-F1
#
_cell.length_a   1.000
_cell.length_b   1.000
_cell.length_c   1.000
_cell.angle_alpha   90.00
_cell.angle_beta   90.00
_cell.angle_gamma   90.00
#
_symmetry.space_group_name_H-M   'P 1'
#
loop_
_entity.id
_entity.type
_entity.pdbx_description
1 polymer ?
#
loop_
_entity_poly.entity_id
_entity_poly.type
_entity_poly.pdbx_seq_one_letter_code
_entity_poly.pdbx_strand_id
1 'polypeptide(L)'
;MNFFKRRKILKQANFLDLIPIRNMQYEVSENGNINILIPKFKNISLRKIIIPNNKSHFIKVKLDELGSQTWLAIDDKRTVEQIYSYLAEKYGEKISPVEERVNKFITILYQQQYITFKQLLQI
;
A
#
# COMPACT_ATOMS: atom_id res chain seq x y z
N MET A 1 18.47 5.71 -0.72
CA MET A 1 18.20 6.08 -2.12
C MET A 1 17.75 7.54 -2.18
N ASN A 2 18.35 8.36 -3.05
CA ASN A 2 17.98 9.78 -3.19
C ASN A 2 16.64 9.95 -3.92
N PHE A 3 15.81 10.93 -3.51
CA PHE A 3 14.48 11.22 -4.09
C PHE A 3 14.50 11.33 -5.62
N PHE A 4 15.52 11.99 -6.16
CA PHE A 4 15.69 12.20 -7.60
C PHE A 4 15.91 10.89 -8.39
N LYS A 5 16.60 9.91 -7.82
CA LYS A 5 16.80 8.59 -8.46
C LYS A 5 15.47 7.83 -8.57
N ARG A 6 14.67 7.80 -7.49
CA ARG A 6 13.32 7.19 -7.50
C ARG A 6 12.44 7.79 -8.59
N ARG A 7 12.40 9.13 -8.66
CA ARG A 7 11.57 9.83 -9.64
C ARG A 7 12.01 9.55 -11.08
N LYS A 8 13.32 9.46 -11.34
CA LYS A 8 13.84 9.13 -12.68
C LYS A 8 13.46 7.72 -13.13
N ILE A 9 13.45 6.74 -12.21
CA ILE A 9 13.04 5.36 -12.50
C ILE A 9 11.54 5.32 -12.78
N LEU A 10 10.72 5.90 -11.89
CA LEU A 10 9.26 5.92 -12.04
C LEU A 10 8.79 6.75 -13.25
N LYS A 11 9.56 7.74 -13.71
CA LYS A 11 9.22 8.54 -14.90
C LYS A 11 9.50 7.78 -16.21
N GLN A 12 10.41 6.82 -16.19
CA GLN A 12 10.74 6.00 -17.37
C GLN A 12 9.92 4.71 -17.42
N ALA A 13 9.51 4.18 -16.26
CA ALA A 13 8.61 3.05 -16.18
C ALA A 13 7.15 3.48 -16.42
N ASN A 14 6.39 2.66 -17.14
CA ASN A 14 4.94 2.79 -17.17
C ASN A 14 4.39 2.40 -15.78
N PHE A 15 3.49 3.21 -15.23
CA PHE A 15 2.90 2.97 -13.91
C PHE A 15 2.19 1.62 -13.83
N LEU A 16 1.54 1.21 -14.93
CA LEU A 16 0.79 -0.03 -15.04
C LEU A 16 1.69 -1.27 -14.90
N ASP A 17 2.96 -1.17 -15.30
CA ASP A 17 3.96 -2.26 -15.25
C ASP A 17 4.64 -2.38 -13.87
N LEU A 18 4.37 -1.45 -12.95
CA LEU A 18 4.99 -1.46 -11.64
C LEU A 18 4.40 -2.55 -10.76
N ILE A 19 5.26 -3.21 -9.97
CA ILE A 19 4.83 -4.25 -9.03
C ILE A 19 4.85 -3.64 -7.63
N PRO A 20 3.69 -3.28 -7.05
CA PRO A 20 3.64 -2.78 -5.69
C PRO A 20 3.99 -3.88 -4.68
N ILE A 21 4.65 -3.48 -3.60
CA ILE A 21 5.08 -4.35 -2.49
C ILE A 21 4.64 -3.70 -1.18
N ARG A 22 4.02 -4.48 -0.30
CA ARG A 22 3.57 -3.98 1.01
C ARG A 22 4.75 -3.84 1.98
N ASN A 23 4.87 -2.67 2.60
CA ASN A 23 5.88 -2.40 3.63
C ASN A 23 5.30 -2.31 5.05
N MET A 24 3.97 -2.37 5.19
CA MET A 24 3.29 -2.23 6.48
C MET A 24 2.51 -3.49 6.83
N GLN A 25 2.43 -3.78 8.12
CA GLN A 25 1.55 -4.81 8.64
C GLN A 25 0.08 -4.37 8.55
N TYR A 26 -0.83 -5.33 8.49
CA TYR A 26 -2.25 -5.07 8.46
C TYR A 26 -3.01 -6.13 9.27
N GLU A 27 -4.23 -5.79 9.67
CA GLU A 27 -5.18 -6.71 10.30
C GLU A 27 -6.50 -6.65 9.53
N VAL A 28 -7.30 -7.71 9.63
CA VAL A 28 -8.67 -7.75 9.12
C VAL A 28 -9.60 -7.35 10.26
N SER A 29 -10.42 -6.33 10.02
CA SER A 29 -11.46 -5.89 10.97
C SER A 29 -12.63 -6.85 11.00
N GLU A 30 -13.47 -6.75 12.03
CA GLU A 30 -14.68 -7.57 12.18
C GLU A 30 -15.65 -7.44 10.99
N ASN A 31 -15.63 -6.30 10.30
CA ASN A 31 -16.45 -6.03 9.12
C ASN A 31 -15.80 -6.54 7.81
N GLY A 32 -14.68 -7.24 7.88
CA GLY A 32 -13.94 -7.76 6.72
C GLY A 32 -13.03 -6.74 6.01
N ASN A 33 -13.05 -5.47 6.42
CA ASN A 33 -12.17 -4.43 5.88
C ASN A 33 -10.76 -4.50 6.48
N ILE A 34 -9.78 -3.97 5.75
CA ILE A 34 -8.38 -3.94 6.18
C ILE A 34 -8.06 -2.71 7.02
N ASN A 35 -7.34 -2.92 8.13
CA ASN A 35 -6.68 -1.85 8.88
C ASN A 35 -5.16 -1.94 8.72
N ILE A 36 -4.53 -0.90 8.17
CA ILE A 36 -3.07 -0.80 8.11
C ILE A 36 -2.53 -0.37 9.48
N LEU A 37 -1.50 -1.06 9.96
CA LEU A 37 -0.86 -0.81 11.25
C LEU A 37 0.39 0.06 11.09
N ILE A 38 0.26 1.35 11.37
CA ILE A 38 1.36 2.32 11.25
C ILE A 38 2.09 2.44 12.60
N PRO A 39 3.41 2.23 12.67
CA PRO A 39 4.15 2.42 13.92
C PRO A 39 4.17 3.89 14.32
N LYS A 40 3.78 4.20 15.57
CA LYS A 40 3.79 5.58 16.11
C LYS A 40 5.19 6.19 16.19
N PHE A 41 6.22 5.35 16.28
CA PHE A 41 7.61 5.77 16.41
C PHE A 41 8.46 5.06 15.36
N LYS A 42 9.14 5.85 14.51
CA LYS A 42 10.12 5.33 13.54
C LYS A 42 11.39 4.78 14.20
N ASN A 43 11.74 5.30 15.39
CA ASN A 43 12.95 4.91 16.11
C ASN A 43 12.67 3.73 17.05
N ILE A 44 13.08 2.53 16.64
CA ILE A 44 12.96 1.28 17.41
C ILE A 44 13.68 1.38 18.77
N SER A 45 14.76 2.15 18.85
CA SER A 45 15.53 2.36 20.07
C SER A 45 14.78 3.19 21.13
N LEU A 46 14.02 4.21 20.72
CA LEU A 46 13.17 5.01 21.62
C LEU A 46 11.89 4.26 22.01
N ARG A 47 11.46 3.29 21.19
CA ARG A 47 10.26 2.47 21.40
C ARG A 47 10.35 1.60 22.66
N LYS A 48 11.52 1.02 22.95
CA LYS A 48 11.74 0.15 24.13
C LYS A 48 11.77 0.92 25.46
N ILE A 49 12.08 2.21 25.43
CA ILE A 49 12.27 3.02 26.65
C ILE A 49 10.97 3.73 27.07
N ILE A 50 10.11 4.09 26.11
CA ILE A 50 9.00 5.05 26.35
C ILE A 50 7.62 4.39 26.42
N ILE A 51 7.45 3.17 25.86
CA ILE A 51 6.11 2.56 25.76
C ILE A 51 6.04 1.35 26.71
N PRO A 52 5.24 1.43 27.80
CA PRO A 52 4.95 0.26 28.61
C PRO A 52 4.22 -0.80 27.79
N ASN A 53 4.47 -2.07 28.11
CA ASN A 53 4.08 -3.28 27.35
C ASN A 53 2.58 -3.40 26.97
N ASN A 54 1.72 -2.51 27.48
CA ASN A 54 0.26 -2.59 27.40
C ASN A 54 -0.42 -1.50 26.53
N LYS A 55 0.34 -0.59 25.89
CA LYS A 55 -0.23 0.44 24.99
C LYS A 55 -0.09 0.06 23.51
N SER A 56 -1.12 0.33 22.70
CA SER A 56 -1.05 0.09 21.25
C SER A 56 0.05 0.95 20.61
N HIS A 57 1.09 0.28 20.15
CA HIS A 57 2.27 0.84 19.50
C HIS A 57 2.01 1.29 18.05
N PHE A 58 0.80 1.02 17.55
CA PHE A 58 0.40 1.25 16.17
C PHE A 58 -0.84 2.15 16.08
N ILE A 59 -0.91 2.95 15.02
CA ILE A 59 -2.10 3.67 14.57
C ILE A 59 -2.76 2.81 13.50
N LYS A 60 -4.07 2.58 13.63
CA LYS A 60 -4.85 1.80 12.68
C LYS A 60 -5.46 2.74 11.63
N VAL A 61 -5.07 2.60 10.37
CA VAL A 61 -5.73 3.28 9.24
C VAL A 61 -6.74 2.31 8.64
N LYS A 62 -8.01 2.63 8.81
CA LYS A 62 -9.12 1.84 8.26
C LYS A 62 -9.26 2.12 6.78
N LEU A 63 -9.23 1.07 5.97
CA LEU A 63 -9.49 1.15 4.55
C LEU A 63 -10.99 0.97 4.28
N ASP A 64 -11.46 1.60 3.21
CA ASP A 64 -12.76 1.32 2.61
C ASP A 64 -12.75 -0.05 1.92
N GLU A 65 -13.89 -0.51 1.43
CA GLU A 65 -14.00 -1.83 0.80
C GLU A 65 -13.06 -1.96 -0.42
N LEU A 66 -13.09 -0.96 -1.32
CA LEU A 66 -12.25 -0.94 -2.52
C LEU A 66 -10.76 -0.87 -2.17
N GLY A 67 -10.36 0.00 -1.24
CA GLY A 67 -8.99 0.09 -0.76
C GLY A 67 -8.53 -1.19 -0.07
N SER A 68 -9.40 -1.84 0.68
CA SER A 68 -9.14 -3.13 1.32
C SER A 68 -8.87 -4.22 0.28
N GLN A 69 -9.71 -4.34 -0.75
CA GLN A 69 -9.47 -5.30 -1.83
C GLN A 69 -8.22 -4.98 -2.64
N THR A 70 -7.97 -3.70 -2.92
CA THR A 70 -6.73 -3.27 -3.58
C THR A 70 -5.51 -3.68 -2.75
N TRP A 71 -5.54 -3.41 -1.44
CA TRP A 71 -4.45 -3.77 -0.53
C TRP A 71 -4.20 -5.28 -0.49
N LEU A 72 -5.28 -6.07 -0.46
CA LEU A 72 -5.21 -7.53 -0.50
C LEU A 72 -4.68 -8.07 -1.84
N ALA A 73 -4.96 -7.38 -2.95
CA ALA A 73 -4.45 -7.74 -4.27
C ALA A 73 -2.95 -7.45 -4.45
N ILE A 74 -2.33 -6.64 -3.59
CA ILE A 74 -0.88 -6.39 -3.61
C ILE A 74 -0.16 -7.60 -2.99
N ASP A 75 0.26 -8.53 -3.82
CA ASP A 75 0.88 -9.81 -3.43
C ASP A 75 2.39 -9.90 -3.75
N ASP A 76 3.04 -8.75 -3.95
CA ASP A 76 4.45 -8.59 -4.33
C ASP A 76 4.83 -9.21 -5.69
N LYS A 77 3.83 -9.69 -6.45
CA LYS A 77 3.99 -10.33 -7.76
C LYS A 77 3.22 -9.61 -8.87
N ARG A 78 1.98 -9.22 -8.59
CA ARG A 78 1.09 -8.60 -9.57
C ARG A 78 1.54 -7.19 -9.95
N THR A 79 1.40 -6.84 -11.22
CA THR A 79 1.53 -5.46 -11.68
C THR A 79 0.30 -4.65 -11.30
N VAL A 80 0.41 -3.32 -11.37
CA VAL A 80 -0.75 -2.42 -11.18
C VAL A 80 -1.87 -2.75 -12.17
N GLU A 81 -1.53 -3.04 -13.43
CA GLU A 81 -2.49 -3.46 -14.45
C GLU A 81 -3.26 -4.72 -14.03
N GLN A 82 -2.55 -5.75 -13.56
CA GLN A 82 -3.17 -7.00 -13.11
C GLN A 82 -4.09 -6.79 -11.89
N ILE A 83 -3.75 -5.84 -11.02
CA ILE A 83 -4.61 -5.43 -9.91
C ILE A 83 -5.88 -4.77 -10.45
N TYR A 84 -5.80 -3.96 -11.52
CA TYR A 84 -6.99 -3.37 -12.15
C TYR A 84 -7.88 -4.44 -12.74
N SER A 85 -7.33 -5.35 -13.55
CA SER A 85 -8.10 -6.44 -14.14
C SER A 85 -8.78 -7.29 -13.07
N TYR A 86 -8.06 -7.63 -12.00
CA TYR A 86 -8.61 -8.39 -10.87
C TYR A 86 -9.78 -7.68 -10.18
N LEU A 87 -9.65 -6.37 -9.94
CA LEU A 87 -10.71 -5.59 -9.30
C LEU A 87 -11.89 -5.32 -10.25
N ALA A 88 -11.61 -5.10 -11.54
CA ALA A 88 -12.63 -4.93 -12.58
C ALA A 88 -13.45 -6.20 -12.77
N GLU A 89 -12.82 -7.38 -12.74
CA GLU A 89 -13.53 -8.67 -12.79
C GLU A 89 -14.41 -8.87 -11.54
N LYS A 90 -13.87 -8.56 -10.36
CA LYS A 90 -14.57 -8.76 -9.08
C LYS A 90 -15.77 -7.83 -8.89
N TYR A 91 -15.66 -6.58 -9.32
CA TYR A 91 -16.66 -5.54 -9.10
C TYR A 91 -17.48 -5.18 -10.35
N GLY A 92 -17.08 -5.70 -11.52
CA GLY A 92 -17.67 -5.42 -12.83
C GLY A 92 -17.42 -3.99 -13.34
N GLU A 93 -17.96 -3.69 -14.52
CA GLU A 93 -17.97 -2.33 -15.11
C GLU A 93 -18.80 -1.31 -14.31
N LYS A 94 -19.49 -1.73 -13.24
CA LYS A 94 -20.41 -0.89 -12.46
C LYS A 94 -19.74 0.23 -11.67
N ILE A 95 -18.42 0.19 -11.52
CA ILE A 95 -17.68 1.20 -10.77
C ILE A 95 -16.84 2.03 -11.75
N SER A 96 -17.47 2.85 -12.57
CA SER A 96 -16.73 3.84 -13.35
C SER A 96 -16.21 4.97 -12.42
N PRO A 97 -14.92 5.36 -12.46
CA PRO A 97 -13.75 4.63 -12.95
C PRO A 97 -12.95 3.99 -11.80
N VAL A 98 -12.97 2.64 -11.69
CA VAL A 98 -12.16 1.85 -10.73
C VAL A 98 -10.70 2.22 -10.87
N GLU A 99 -10.20 2.27 -12.10
CA GLU A 99 -8.80 2.53 -12.40
C GLU A 99 -8.32 3.83 -11.78
N GLU A 100 -9.08 4.92 -11.87
CA GLU A 100 -8.69 6.21 -11.30
C GLU A 100 -8.62 6.15 -9.76
N ARG A 101 -9.60 5.50 -9.12
CA ARG A 101 -9.63 5.34 -7.67
C ARG A 101 -8.47 4.47 -7.18
N VAL A 102 -8.19 3.37 -7.87
CA VAL A 102 -7.09 2.47 -7.51
C VAL A 102 -5.73 3.12 -7.79
N ASN A 103 -5.58 3.83 -8.92
CA ASN A 103 -4.42 4.69 -9.22
C ASN A 103 -4.12 5.65 -8.07
N LYS A 104 -5.14 6.42 -7.66
CA LYS A 104 -5.03 7.41 -6.60
C LYS A 104 -4.67 6.75 -5.28
N PHE A 105 -5.31 5.62 -4.96
CA PHE A 105 -5.04 4.87 -3.74
C PHE A 105 -3.60 4.34 -3.68
N ILE A 106 -3.13 3.65 -4.72
CA ILE A 106 -1.74 3.15 -4.82
C ILE A 106 -0.75 4.31 -4.71
N THR A 107 -1.03 5.44 -5.36
CA THR A 107 -0.19 6.65 -5.28
C THR A 107 -0.09 7.18 -3.85
N ILE A 108 -1.21 7.28 -3.14
CA ILE A 108 -1.23 7.71 -1.73
C ILE A 108 -0.43 6.74 -0.86
N LEU A 109 -0.63 5.43 -1.02
CA LEU A 109 0.12 4.42 -0.26
C LEU A 109 1.63 4.54 -0.47
N TYR A 110 2.06 4.79 -1.72
CA TYR A 110 3.48 4.97 -2.04
C TYR A 110 4.04 6.27 -1.43
N GLN A 111 3.31 7.38 -1.54
CA GLN A 111 3.70 8.67 -0.94
C GLN A 111 3.86 8.58 0.58
N GLN A 112 2.95 7.85 1.24
CA GLN A 112 3.01 7.59 2.68
C GLN A 112 4.03 6.51 3.08
N GLN A 113 4.74 5.92 2.11
CA GLN A 113 5.71 4.84 2.29
C GLN A 113 5.11 3.54 2.86
N TYR A 114 3.80 3.34 2.72
CA TYR A 114 3.13 2.11 3.14
C TYR A 114 3.38 0.97 2.15
N ILE A 115 3.66 1.31 0.89
CA ILE A 115 4.12 0.40 -0.14
C ILE A 115 5.39 0.94 -0.79
N THR A 116 6.10 0.07 -1.50
CA THR A 116 7.15 0.43 -2.46
C THR A 116 6.88 -0.29 -3.78
N PHE A 117 7.70 -0.04 -4.79
CA PHE A 117 7.68 -0.81 -6.03
C PHE A 117 8.91 -1.70 -6.13
N LYS A 118 8.76 -2.91 -6.66
CA LYS A 118 9.84 -3.89 -6.83
C LYS A 118 11.00 -3.34 -7.65
N GLN A 119 10.68 -2.56 -8.69
CA GLN A 119 11.64 -1.88 -9.57
C GLN A 119 12.55 -0.90 -8.81
N LEU A 120 12.15 -0.44 -7.63
CA LEU A 120 12.97 0.42 -6.76
C LEU A 120 13.86 -0.37 -5.80
N LEU A 121 13.69 -1.69 -5.69
CA LEU A 121 14.47 -2.57 -4.81
C LEU A 121 15.57 -3.34 -5.54
N GLN A 122 15.52 -3.46 -6.86
CA GLN A 122 16.47 -4.24 -7.67
C GLN A 122 17.75 -3.46 -8.05
N ILE A 123 18.11 -2.42 -7.28
CA ILE A 123 19.24 -1.51 -7.58
C ILE A 123 20.03 -1.20 -6.32
#